data_AF-A0A957GF51-F1
#
_entry.id   AF-A0A957GF51-F1
#
_cell.length_a   1.000
_cell.length_b   1.000
_cell.length_c   1.000
_cell.angle_alpha   90.00
_cell.angle_beta   90.00
_cell.angle_gamma   90.00
#
_symmetry.space_group_name_H-M   'P 1'
#
loop_
_entity.id
_entity.type
_entity.pdbx_description
1 polymer ?
#
loop_
_entity_poly.entity_id
_entity_poly.type
_entity_poly.pdbx_seq_one_letter_code
_entity_poly.pdbx_strand_id
1 'polypeptide(L)'
;MKQAEMPVNRYVGWFSTAPLRILVSGVILALLVASAVMVWLMQPPLADLTTLISTLAVTAAVSLAAGFLLYRRGLARSPSLALTLTLAYALAALLMLVNVLVMAQQMFFNQHDLALSIVLLLFGVIIATTFGIFVAATVTDGLRQLAETAQALAEGDLSARVRVPGRDEV
;
A
#
# COMPACT_ATOMS: atom_id res chain seq x y z
N MET A 1 31.07 27.47 18.00
CA MET A 1 29.77 27.42 17.31
C MET A 1 29.23 26.00 17.43
N LYS A 2 28.11 25.81 18.14
CA LYS A 2 27.49 24.49 18.33
C LYS A 2 26.77 24.08 17.03
N GLN A 3 27.16 22.96 16.44
CA GLN A 3 26.41 22.32 15.35
C GLN A 3 25.01 21.98 15.87
N ALA A 4 23.99 22.53 15.22
CA ALA A 4 22.61 22.18 15.46
C ALA A 4 22.36 20.80 14.83
N GLU A 5 22.38 19.75 15.66
CA GLU A 5 21.93 18.42 15.26
C GLU A 5 20.44 18.53 14.89
N MET A 6 20.13 18.47 13.60
CA MET A 6 18.74 18.40 13.15
C MET A 6 18.15 17.08 13.65
N PRO A 7 17.00 17.10 14.36
CA PRO A 7 16.41 15.88 14.88
C PRO A 7 16.03 14.99 13.69
N VAL A 8 16.75 13.88 13.54
CA VAL A 8 16.38 12.81 12.60
C VAL A 8 14.99 12.37 12.99
N ASN A 9 14.01 12.76 12.18
CA ASN A 9 12.60 12.53 12.46
C ASN A 9 12.32 11.01 12.48
N ARG A 10 12.34 10.41 13.68
CA ARG A 10 12.16 8.97 13.91
C ARG A 10 10.84 8.43 13.35
N TYR A 11 9.84 9.29 13.14
CA TYR A 11 8.56 8.90 12.57
C TYR A 11 8.66 8.45 11.10
N VAL A 12 9.69 8.92 10.36
CA VAL A 12 9.89 8.57 8.93
C VAL A 12 10.75 7.31 8.75
N GLY A 13 11.61 7.00 9.72
CA GLY A 13 12.49 5.82 9.67
C GLY A 13 11.75 4.49 9.59
N TRP A 14 10.54 4.42 10.15
CA TRP A 14 9.69 3.22 10.09
C TRP A 14 9.25 2.89 8.66
N PHE A 15 9.09 3.90 7.79
CA PHE A 15 8.69 3.71 6.39
C PHE A 15 9.87 3.40 5.45
N SER A 16 11.10 3.69 5.87
CA SER A 16 12.31 3.55 5.03
C SER A 16 12.91 2.14 4.97
N THR A 17 12.41 1.19 5.77
CA THR A 17 12.95 -0.18 5.77
C THR A 17 12.06 -1.12 4.96
N ALA A 18 12.33 -1.16 3.66
CA ALA A 18 11.70 -1.98 2.63
C ALA A 18 10.19 -1.70 2.43
N PRO A 19 9.80 -0.97 1.37
CA PRO A 19 8.40 -0.61 1.13
C PRO A 19 7.48 -1.85 1.03
N LEU A 20 8.02 -3.00 0.63
CA LEU A 20 7.35 -4.30 0.67
C LEU A 20 6.81 -4.70 2.05
N ARG A 21 7.50 -4.33 3.15
CA ARG A 21 7.04 -4.60 4.52
C ARG A 21 5.80 -3.79 4.87
N ILE A 22 5.71 -2.55 4.39
CA ILE A 22 4.51 -1.71 4.55
C ILE A 22 3.32 -2.40 3.89
N LEU A 23 3.48 -2.84 2.64
CA LEU A 23 2.42 -3.53 1.90
C LEU A 23 1.96 -4.81 2.62
N VAL A 24 2.90 -5.67 3.02
CA VAL A 24 2.59 -6.92 3.73
C VAL A 24 1.90 -6.62 5.07
N SER A 25 2.41 -5.66 5.84
CA SER A 25 1.85 -5.31 7.15
C SER A 25 0.42 -4.74 7.04
N GLY A 26 0.17 -3.90 6.03
CA GLY A 26 -1.15 -3.32 5.81
C GLY A 26 -2.18 -4.35 5.30
N VAL A 27 -1.74 -5.32 4.49
CA VAL A 27 -2.60 -6.44 4.06
C VAL A 27 -2.95 -7.35 5.24
N ILE A 28 -1.97 -7.68 6.10
CA ILE A 28 -2.22 -8.45 7.33
C ILE A 28 -3.18 -7.69 8.24
N LEU A 29 -2.98 -6.37 8.41
CA LEU A 29 -3.87 -5.52 9.18
C LEU A 29 -5.29 -5.53 8.61
N ALA A 30 -5.45 -5.40 7.29
CA ALA A 30 -6.75 -5.42 6.63
C ALA A 30 -7.49 -6.74 6.90
N LEU A 31 -6.79 -7.87 6.78
CA LEU A 31 -7.35 -9.20 7.06
C LEU A 31 -7.78 -9.35 8.53
N LEU A 32 -6.92 -8.95 9.47
CA LEU A 32 -7.21 -9.03 10.91
C LEU A 32 -8.41 -8.16 11.28
N VAL A 33 -8.44 -6.91 10.81
CA VAL A 33 -9.50 -5.95 11.09
C VAL A 33 -10.82 -6.43 10.49
N ALA A 34 -10.84 -6.83 9.22
CA ALA A 34 -12.03 -7.33 8.56
C ALA A 34 -12.60 -8.57 9.27
N SER A 35 -11.72 -9.51 9.65
CA SER A 35 -12.10 -10.73 10.37
C SER A 35 -12.65 -10.43 11.77
N ALA A 36 -12.00 -9.54 12.52
CA ALA A 36 -12.43 -9.17 13.86
C ALA A 36 -13.79 -8.45 13.84
N VAL A 37 -13.97 -7.50 12.93
CA VAL A 37 -15.24 -6.79 12.76
C VAL A 37 -16.36 -7.74 12.37
N MET A 38 -16.09 -8.72 11.50
CA MET A 38 -17.10 -9.73 11.12
C MET A 38 -17.55 -10.58 12.32
N VAL A 39 -16.61 -11.12 13.09
CA VAL A 39 -16.92 -11.95 14.26
C VAL A 39 -17.70 -11.13 15.30
N TRP A 40 -17.28 -9.89 15.52
CA TRP A 40 -17.91 -9.00 16.47
C TRP A 40 -19.34 -8.60 16.05
N LEU A 41 -19.56 -8.32 14.76
CA LEU A 41 -20.82 -7.77 14.27
C LEU A 41 -21.86 -8.85 13.94
N MET A 42 -21.44 -10.02 13.43
CA MET A 42 -22.38 -10.98 12.81
C MET A 42 -22.53 -12.32 13.53
N GLN A 43 -21.64 -12.69 14.47
CA GLN A 43 -21.58 -14.05 15.06
C GLN A 43 -21.94 -15.18 14.06
N PRO A 44 -21.31 -15.21 12.87
CA PRO A 44 -21.83 -15.99 11.75
C PRO A 44 -21.61 -17.49 11.94
N PRO A 45 -22.46 -18.34 11.33
CA PRO A 45 -22.21 -19.78 11.23
C PRO A 45 -20.84 -20.06 10.58
N LEU A 46 -20.14 -21.09 11.03
CA LEU A 46 -18.76 -21.40 10.60
C LEU A 46 -18.61 -21.51 9.07
N ALA A 47 -19.65 -21.96 8.36
CA ALA A 47 -19.65 -22.08 6.90
C ALA A 47 -19.50 -20.72 6.18
N ASP A 48 -20.21 -19.69 6.63
CA ASP A 48 -20.18 -18.36 6.02
C ASP A 48 -18.85 -17.65 6.30
N LEU A 49 -18.28 -17.94 7.47
CA LEU A 49 -16.97 -17.45 7.91
C LEU A 49 -15.85 -17.96 6.99
N THR A 50 -15.88 -19.23 6.59
CA THR A 50 -14.90 -19.79 5.63
C THR A 50 -14.99 -19.16 4.25
N THR A 51 -16.22 -18.91 3.75
CA THR A 51 -16.45 -18.30 2.44
C THR A 51 -15.91 -16.87 2.41
N LEU A 52 -16.17 -16.08 3.44
CA LEU A 52 -15.65 -14.72 3.53
C LEU A 52 -14.12 -14.70 3.66
N ILE A 53 -13.55 -15.46 4.59
CA ILE A 53 -12.10 -15.49 4.80
C ILE A 53 -11.39 -15.92 3.52
N SER A 54 -11.89 -16.94 2.82
CA SER A 54 -11.30 -17.38 1.56
C SER A 54 -11.36 -16.27 0.49
N THR A 55 -12.47 -15.55 0.41
CA THR A 55 -12.64 -14.42 -0.53
C THR A 55 -11.67 -13.29 -0.21
N LEU A 56 -11.59 -12.89 1.06
CA LEU A 56 -10.67 -11.85 1.53
C LEU A 56 -9.20 -12.26 1.36
N ALA A 57 -8.88 -13.53 1.58
CA ALA A 57 -7.54 -14.06 1.38
C ALA A 57 -7.14 -14.03 -0.09
N VAL A 58 -8.06 -14.38 -1.00
CA VAL A 58 -7.82 -14.32 -2.45
C VAL A 58 -7.62 -12.87 -2.89
N THR A 59 -8.48 -11.93 -2.49
CA THR A 59 -8.31 -10.50 -2.84
C THR A 59 -7.07 -9.89 -2.21
N ALA A 60 -6.70 -10.28 -0.99
CA ALA A 60 -5.45 -9.92 -0.35
C ALA A 60 -4.23 -10.44 -1.14
N ALA A 61 -4.26 -11.70 -1.59
CA ALA A 61 -3.20 -12.29 -2.40
C ALA A 61 -3.06 -11.58 -3.75
N VAL A 62 -4.17 -11.26 -4.42
CA VAL A 62 -4.20 -10.46 -5.65
C VAL A 62 -3.62 -9.07 -5.42
N SER A 63 -3.97 -8.43 -4.31
CA SER A 63 -3.45 -7.11 -3.91
C SER A 63 -1.94 -7.16 -3.68
N LEU A 64 -1.44 -8.15 -2.94
CA LEU A 64 0.00 -8.39 -2.74
C LEU A 64 0.71 -8.64 -4.06
N ALA A 65 0.17 -9.51 -4.90
CA ALA A 65 0.73 -9.83 -6.20
C ALA A 65 0.81 -8.58 -7.09
N ALA A 66 -0.24 -7.77 -7.11
CA ALA A 66 -0.28 -6.52 -7.86
C ALA A 66 0.77 -5.53 -7.35
N GLY A 67 0.85 -5.30 -6.03
CA GLY A 67 1.85 -4.40 -5.44
C GLY A 67 3.28 -4.89 -5.64
N PHE A 68 3.50 -6.20 -5.54
CA PHE A 68 4.78 -6.83 -5.86
C PHE A 68 5.13 -6.70 -7.34
N LEU A 69 4.16 -6.89 -8.25
CA LEU A 69 4.35 -6.68 -9.68
C LEU A 69 4.69 -5.23 -9.99
N LEU A 70 4.01 -4.26 -9.37
CA LEU A 70 4.34 -2.84 -9.51
C LEU A 70 5.77 -2.55 -9.02
N TYR A 71 6.14 -3.08 -7.85
CA TYR A 71 7.50 -2.96 -7.32
C TYR A 71 8.54 -3.58 -8.28
N ARG A 72 8.30 -4.82 -8.73
CA ARG A 72 9.25 -5.63 -9.52
C ARG A 72 9.35 -5.20 -10.98
N ARG A 73 8.24 -4.82 -11.64
CA ARG A 73 8.27 -4.28 -13.00
C ARG A 73 8.91 -2.89 -13.08
N GLY A 74 9.30 -2.33 -11.94
CA GLY A 74 10.03 -1.07 -11.90
C GLY A 74 9.10 0.10 -12.15
N LEU A 75 8.06 0.25 -11.31
CA LEU A 75 7.45 1.57 -11.14
C LEU A 75 8.44 2.58 -10.53
N ALA A 76 9.49 2.10 -9.84
CA ALA A 76 10.71 2.86 -9.50
C ALA A 76 11.68 3.04 -10.69
N ARG A 77 11.26 2.64 -11.91
CA ARG A 77 11.91 2.84 -13.22
C ARG A 77 10.91 3.36 -14.26
N SER A 78 9.71 3.74 -13.82
CA SER A 78 8.70 4.28 -14.71
C SER A 78 9.20 5.62 -15.23
N PRO A 79 9.10 5.92 -16.53
CA PRO A 79 9.53 7.21 -17.06
C PRO A 79 8.68 8.39 -16.57
N SER A 80 7.60 8.11 -15.84
CA SER A 80 6.79 9.15 -15.22
C SER A 80 6.25 8.79 -13.83
N LEU A 81 6.50 9.67 -12.88
CA LEU A 81 5.97 9.70 -11.52
C LEU A 81 4.44 9.92 -11.55
N ALA A 82 3.95 10.74 -12.47
CA ALA A 82 2.51 10.90 -12.69
C ALA A 82 1.85 9.59 -13.14
N LEU A 83 2.51 8.80 -14.00
CA LEU A 83 2.03 7.50 -14.44
C LEU A 83 2.07 6.48 -13.28
N THR A 84 3.12 6.49 -12.46
CA THR A 84 3.24 5.67 -11.24
C THR A 84 2.07 5.93 -10.29
N LEU A 85 1.79 7.20 -9.97
CA LEU A 85 0.66 7.58 -9.12
C LEU A 85 -0.68 7.23 -9.77
N THR A 86 -0.86 7.50 -11.07
CA THR A 86 -2.12 7.21 -11.77
C THR A 86 -2.42 5.71 -11.76
N LEU A 87 -1.42 4.85 -12.02
CA LEU A 87 -1.60 3.40 -11.96
C LEU A 87 -1.85 2.90 -10.53
N ALA A 88 -1.20 3.50 -9.53
CA ALA A 88 -1.45 3.15 -8.14
C ALA A 88 -2.87 3.50 -7.70
N TYR A 89 -3.34 4.70 -8.03
CA TYR A 89 -4.72 5.13 -7.79
C TYR A 89 -5.73 4.29 -8.59
N ALA A 90 -5.45 3.98 -9.85
CA ALA A 90 -6.28 3.11 -10.67
C ALA A 90 -6.38 1.69 -10.08
N LEU A 91 -5.27 1.14 -9.57
CA LEU A 91 -5.27 -0.15 -8.90
C LEU A 91 -6.08 -0.11 -7.59
N ALA A 92 -5.90 0.94 -6.77
CA ALA A 92 -6.69 1.11 -5.55
C ALA A 92 -8.19 1.23 -5.87
N ALA A 93 -8.56 2.00 -6.88
CA ALA A 93 -9.94 2.13 -7.35
C ALA A 93 -10.49 0.79 -7.88
N LEU A 94 -9.69 0.02 -8.62
CA LEU A 94 -10.07 -1.30 -9.11
C LEU A 94 -10.30 -2.29 -7.96
N LEU A 95 -9.43 -2.30 -6.95
CA LEU A 95 -9.60 -3.13 -5.75
C LEU A 95 -10.88 -2.76 -4.98
N MET A 96 -11.17 -1.46 -4.86
CA MET A 96 -12.41 -0.96 -4.25
C MET A 96 -13.63 -1.39 -5.05
N LEU A 97 -13.58 -1.27 -6.38
CA LEU A 97 -14.65 -1.68 -7.29
C LEU A 97 -14.90 -3.19 -7.21
N VAL A 98 -13.85 -4.01 -7.16
CA VAL A 98 -13.96 -5.47 -6.96
C VAL A 98 -14.69 -5.77 -5.64
N ASN A 99 -14.35 -5.09 -4.55
CA ASN A 99 -15.05 -5.28 -3.27
C ASN A 99 -16.55 -4.94 -3.36
N VAL A 100 -16.90 -3.84 -4.04
CA VAL A 100 -18.30 -3.46 -4.26
C VAL A 100 -19.04 -4.45 -5.16
N LEU A 101 -18.39 -4.98 -6.21
CA LEU A 101 -18.99 -6.00 -7.06
C LEU A 101 -19.22 -7.32 -6.33
N VAL A 102 -18.27 -7.74 -5.49
CA VAL A 102 -18.43 -8.93 -4.63
C VAL A 102 -19.60 -8.73 -3.68
N MET A 103 -19.71 -7.55 -3.06
CA MET A 103 -20.85 -7.17 -2.23
C MET A 103 -22.17 -7.21 -3.02
N ALA A 104 -22.21 -6.66 -4.22
CA ALA A 104 -23.40 -6.64 -5.07
C ALA A 104 -23.87 -8.04 -5.49
N GLN A 105 -22.94 -8.98 -5.70
CA GLN A 105 -23.30 -10.38 -5.97
C GLN A 105 -23.86 -11.09 -4.73
N GLN A 106 -23.41 -10.72 -3.53
CA GLN A 106 -23.93 -11.28 -2.27
C GLN A 106 -25.31 -10.71 -1.89
N MET A 107 -25.59 -9.44 -2.24
CA MET A 107 -26.90 -8.80 -2.01
C MET A 107 -28.07 -9.47 -2.73
N PHE A 108 -27.81 -10.27 -3.78
CA PHE A 108 -28.87 -11.05 -4.44
C PHE A 108 -29.29 -12.30 -3.63
N PHE A 109 -28.60 -12.62 -2.52
CA PHE A 109 -28.73 -13.92 -1.84
C PHE A 109 -29.07 -13.90 -0.32
N ASN A 110 -29.00 -12.81 0.47
CA ASN A 110 -29.47 -12.86 1.88
C ASN A 110 -29.69 -11.52 2.64
N GLN A 111 -30.60 -11.46 3.62
CA GLN A 111 -30.95 -10.27 4.45
C GLN A 111 -29.83 -9.70 5.37
N HIS A 112 -28.62 -10.27 5.38
CA HIS A 112 -27.50 -9.87 6.26
C HIS A 112 -26.54 -8.83 5.62
N ASP A 113 -26.96 -8.21 4.51
CA ASP A 113 -26.12 -7.45 3.58
C ASP A 113 -25.36 -6.25 4.15
N LEU A 114 -25.92 -5.51 5.12
CA LEU A 114 -25.30 -4.26 5.56
C LEU A 114 -23.95 -4.47 6.27
N ALA A 115 -23.86 -5.52 7.08
CA ALA A 115 -22.66 -5.80 7.87
C ALA A 115 -21.52 -6.34 7.00
N LEU A 116 -21.81 -7.21 6.03
CA LEU A 116 -20.84 -7.69 5.05
C LEU A 116 -20.28 -6.54 4.21
N SER A 117 -21.14 -5.62 3.80
CA SER A 117 -20.78 -4.41 3.08
C SER A 117 -19.78 -3.54 3.86
N ILE A 118 -20.04 -3.33 5.15
CA ILE A 118 -19.15 -2.57 6.03
C ILE A 118 -17.78 -3.26 6.14
N VAL A 119 -17.75 -4.59 6.27
CA VAL A 119 -16.50 -5.37 6.36
C VAL A 119 -15.69 -5.25 5.06
N LEU A 120 -16.32 -5.42 3.89
CA LEU A 120 -15.64 -5.31 2.60
C LEU A 120 -15.15 -3.89 2.30
N LEU A 121 -15.93 -2.87 2.66
CA LEU A 121 -15.52 -1.48 2.50
C LEU A 121 -14.33 -1.15 3.41
N LEU A 122 -14.37 -1.58 4.67
CA LEU A 122 -13.29 -1.38 5.62
C LEU A 122 -12.00 -2.05 5.13
N PHE A 123 -12.11 -3.30 4.63
CA PHE A 123 -11.00 -4.00 4.01
C PHE A 123 -10.43 -3.22 2.81
N GLY A 124 -11.29 -2.77 1.90
CA GLY A 124 -10.89 -2.00 0.73
C GLY A 124 -10.17 -0.69 1.09
N VAL A 125 -10.68 0.05 2.08
CA VAL A 125 -10.05 1.29 2.56
C VAL A 125 -8.66 1.02 3.10
N ILE A 126 -8.48 0.00 3.95
CA ILE A 126 -7.16 -0.32 4.53
C ILE A 126 -6.16 -0.70 3.42
N ILE A 127 -6.58 -1.53 2.46
CA ILE A 127 -5.74 -1.92 1.32
C ILE A 127 -5.37 -0.70 0.46
N ALA A 128 -6.33 0.15 0.11
CA ALA A 128 -6.10 1.35 -0.69
C ALA A 128 -5.14 2.33 0.00
N THR A 129 -5.33 2.59 1.30
CA THR A 129 -4.43 3.43 2.09
C THR A 129 -3.02 2.84 2.17
N THR A 130 -2.91 1.53 2.40
CA THR A 130 -1.61 0.82 2.42
C THR A 130 -0.87 0.99 1.10
N PHE A 131 -1.58 0.85 -0.02
CA PHE A 131 -1.02 1.08 -1.36
C PHE A 131 -0.56 2.53 -1.56
N GLY A 132 -1.36 3.50 -1.14
CA GLY A 132 -0.98 4.92 -1.21
C GLY A 132 0.31 5.22 -0.45
N ILE A 133 0.43 4.71 0.79
CA ILE A 133 1.63 4.87 1.61
C ILE A 133 2.83 4.16 0.96
N PHE A 134 2.63 2.93 0.46
CA PHE A 134 3.67 2.15 -0.22
C PHE A 134 4.28 2.92 -1.41
N VAL A 135 3.43 3.52 -2.24
CA VAL A 135 3.88 4.32 -3.39
C VAL A 135 4.55 5.62 -2.95
N ALA A 136 3.96 6.34 -1.99
CA ALA A 136 4.53 7.57 -1.46
C ALA A 136 5.93 7.35 -0.85
N ALA A 137 6.12 6.26 -0.09
CA ALA A 137 7.41 5.90 0.50
C ALA A 137 8.46 5.61 -0.59
N THR A 138 8.07 4.87 -1.64
CA THR A 138 8.97 4.53 -2.75
C THR A 138 9.44 5.78 -3.50
N VAL A 139 8.55 6.75 -3.73
CA VAL A 139 8.88 8.03 -4.39
C VAL A 139 9.74 8.93 -3.48
N THR A 140 9.39 9.02 -2.20
CA THR A 140 10.08 9.89 -1.23
C THR A 140 11.53 9.43 -1.01
N ASP A 141 11.77 8.12 -0.95
CA ASP A 141 13.13 7.57 -0.82
C ASP A 141 14.01 7.92 -2.03
N GLY A 142 13.44 7.95 -3.24
CA GLY A 142 14.16 8.37 -4.46
C GLY A 142 14.56 9.85 -4.41
N LEU A 143 13.59 10.73 -4.09
CA LEU A 143 13.83 12.17 -3.92
C LEU A 143 14.88 12.47 -2.85
N ARG A 144 14.84 11.73 -1.74
CA ARG A 144 15.79 11.90 -0.65
C ARG A 144 17.22 11.53 -1.05
N GLN A 145 17.41 10.43 -1.77
CA GLN A 145 18.74 10.03 -2.26
C GLN A 145 19.33 11.07 -3.23
N LEU A 146 18.49 11.67 -4.08
CA LEU A 146 18.91 12.76 -4.97
C LEU A 146 19.31 14.01 -4.19
N ALA A 147 18.50 14.42 -3.22
CA ALA A 147 18.80 15.58 -2.37
C ALA A 147 20.09 15.39 -1.57
N GLU A 148 20.28 14.22 -0.95
CA GLU A 148 21.49 13.88 -0.19
C GLU A 148 22.74 13.89 -1.09
N THR A 149 22.63 13.38 -2.32
CA THR A 149 23.77 13.39 -3.23
C THR A 149 24.08 14.77 -3.82
N ALA A 150 23.04 15.57 -4.12
CA ALA A 150 23.21 16.96 -4.54
C ALA A 150 23.89 17.80 -3.44
N GLN A 151 23.54 17.56 -2.18
CA GLN A 151 24.18 18.18 -1.02
C GLN A 151 25.65 17.76 -0.89
N ALA A 152 25.96 16.47 -1.02
CA ALA A 152 27.34 15.99 -0.99
C ALA A 152 28.21 16.59 -2.11
N LEU A 153 27.65 16.73 -3.33
CA LEU A 153 28.31 17.41 -4.44
C LEU A 153 28.55 18.90 -4.14
N ALA A 154 27.58 19.59 -3.53
CA ALA A 154 27.70 20.99 -3.14
C ALA A 154 28.74 21.21 -2.03
N GLU A 155 28.93 20.22 -1.15
CA GLU A 155 29.96 20.22 -0.10
C GLU A 155 31.37 19.87 -0.63
N GLY A 156 31.50 19.61 -1.94
CA GLY A 156 32.78 19.40 -2.61
C GLY A 156 33.17 17.93 -2.79
N ASP A 157 32.30 16.98 -2.42
CA ASP A 157 32.52 15.57 -2.70
C ASP A 157 32.12 15.24 -4.15
N LEU A 158 33.07 15.42 -5.07
CA LEU A 158 32.91 15.06 -6.48
C LEU A 158 32.92 13.54 -6.73
N SER A 159 33.21 12.74 -5.70
CA SER A 159 33.13 11.28 -5.76
C SER A 159 31.72 10.76 -5.44
N ALA A 160 30.85 11.61 -4.89
CA ALA A 160 29.46 11.28 -4.66
C ALA A 160 28.78 10.88 -5.98
N ARG A 161 28.08 9.75 -5.95
CA ARG A 161 27.35 9.19 -7.10
C ARG A 161 25.95 8.85 -6.67
N VAL A 162 24.96 9.42 -7.36
CA VAL A 162 23.58 8.94 -7.29
C VAL A 162 23.56 7.60 -8.01
N ARG A 163 23.18 6.52 -7.33
CA ARG A 163 22.61 5.37 -8.05
C ARG A 163 21.24 5.84 -8.50
N VAL A 164 21.10 6.19 -9.77
CA VAL A 164 19.80 6.45 -10.39
C VAL A 164 19.21 5.07 -10.68
N PRO A 165 18.32 4.52 -9.82
CA PRO A 165 17.78 3.20 -10.05
C PRO A 165 16.67 3.26 -11.11
N GLY A 166 16.14 4.47 -11.35
CA GLY A 166 14.93 4.80 -12.10
C GLY A 166 15.15 5.44 -13.48
N ARG A 167 14.05 5.62 -14.21
CA ARG A 167 14.02 6.30 -15.54
C ARG A 167 12.97 7.43 -15.54
N ASP A 168 12.40 7.75 -14.38
CA ASP A 168 11.39 8.78 -14.12
C ASP A 168 11.95 10.20 -14.26
N GLU A 169 11.08 11.19 -14.09
CA GLU A 169 11.47 12.60 -14.02
C GLU A 169 12.33 12.96 -12.79
N VAL A 170 12.60 11.98 -11.91
CA VAL A 170 13.31 12.14 -10.63
C VAL A 170 14.53 11.22 -10.61
#